data_AF-A0A2X3H3J9-F1
#
_entry.id   AF-A0A2X3H3J9-F1
#
_cell.length_a   1.000
_cell.length_b   1.000
_cell.length_c   1.000
_cell.angle_alpha   90.00
_cell.angle_beta   90.00
_cell.angle_gamma   90.00
#
_symmetry.space_group_name_H-M   'P 1'
#
loop_
_entity.id
_entity.type
_entity.pdbx_description
1 polymer ?
#
loop_
_entity_poly.entity_id
_entity_poly.type
_entity_poly.pdbx_seq_one_letter_code
_entity_poly.pdbx_strand_id
1 'polypeptide(L)'
;MFNFEGGCYAKTINLDPQAEPEIYGAIRRNALLENVVVRADGSVDYADGSKTENTRVSYPLSHIDNIVKPVSRAGHPSKVIFLAADAFGVLPPVSRLTTEQMQYHFLSGFTSKLAGTERGITQPTPTFSACYGAAFLLLHPTQYASVLAAKMAESGAEAWLVNTGWNGEGKRLSLRDTRSIISAILNGTTGPLREETIPVFGLAIPQSIPG
;
A
#
# COMPACT_ATOMS: atom_id res chain seq x y z
N MET A 1 -13.81 11.65 0.87
CA MET A 1 -12.99 10.82 1.78
C MET A 1 -12.60 11.63 3.00
N PHE A 2 -12.51 11.04 4.19
CA PHE A 2 -12.01 11.72 5.38
C PHE A 2 -11.14 10.77 6.21
N ASN A 3 -10.10 11.30 6.84
CA ASN A 3 -9.20 10.55 7.71
C ASN A 3 -9.83 10.39 9.11
N PHE A 4 -9.64 9.22 9.72
CA PHE A 4 -10.06 8.97 11.11
C PHE A 4 -8.99 9.43 12.11
N GLU A 5 -7.74 9.52 11.67
CA GLU A 5 -6.58 9.73 12.54
C GLU A 5 -6.05 11.18 12.48
N GLY A 6 -5.32 11.58 13.54
CA GLY A 6 -4.60 12.86 13.62
C GLY A 6 -3.08 12.74 13.40
N GLY A 7 -2.60 11.55 13.08
CA GLY A 7 -1.18 11.22 12.93
C GLY A 7 -0.94 10.10 11.92
N CYS A 8 0.32 9.66 11.84
CA CYS A 8 0.70 8.47 11.10
C CYS A 8 1.49 7.53 12.00
N TYR A 9 1.34 6.22 11.79
CA TYR A 9 2.10 5.17 12.45
C TYR A 9 2.94 4.41 11.41
N ALA A 10 4.07 4.99 11.04
CA ALA A 10 4.91 4.51 9.93
C ALA A 10 5.89 3.42 10.38
N LYS A 11 6.15 2.44 9.50
CA LYS A 11 7.21 1.44 9.66
C LYS A 11 8.56 2.07 9.32
N THR A 12 9.61 1.72 10.07
CA THR A 12 10.92 2.37 9.97
C THR A 12 12.08 1.44 9.65
N ILE A 13 11.85 0.13 9.46
CA ILE A 13 12.91 -0.78 9.04
C ILE A 13 13.44 -0.37 7.67
N ASN A 14 14.76 -0.26 7.55
CA ASN A 14 15.48 0.21 6.37
C ASN A 14 15.03 1.62 5.89
N LEU A 15 14.54 2.48 6.78
CA LEU A 15 14.18 3.85 6.44
C LEU A 15 15.40 4.61 5.90
N ASP A 16 15.28 5.14 4.69
CA ASP A 16 16.34 5.88 4.01
C ASP A 16 15.91 7.35 3.82
N PRO A 17 16.68 8.34 4.30
CA PRO A 17 16.36 9.75 4.11
C PRO A 17 16.31 10.20 2.64
N GLN A 18 16.96 9.49 1.72
CA GLN A 18 16.91 9.79 0.29
C GLN A 18 15.67 9.18 -0.38
N ALA A 19 15.30 7.96 0.01
CA ALA A 19 14.15 7.28 -0.58
C ALA A 19 12.82 7.75 0.05
N GLU A 20 12.79 8.04 1.36
CA GLU A 20 11.61 8.49 2.10
C GLU A 20 11.85 9.79 2.91
N PRO A 21 12.21 10.92 2.26
CA PRO A 21 12.59 12.15 2.93
C PRO A 21 11.50 12.74 3.84
N GLU A 22 10.23 12.64 3.45
CA GLU A 22 9.11 13.17 4.23
C GLU A 22 8.91 12.41 5.55
N ILE A 23 8.95 11.07 5.50
CA ILE A 23 8.82 10.22 6.70
C ILE A 23 10.03 10.45 7.60
N TYR A 24 11.24 10.45 7.05
CA TYR A 24 12.46 10.71 7.83
C TYR A 24 12.42 12.09 8.50
N GLY A 25 12.04 13.14 7.75
CA GLY A 25 11.90 14.50 8.28
C GLY A 25 10.80 14.65 9.35
N ALA A 26 9.79 13.78 9.33
CA ALA A 26 8.75 13.74 10.37
C ALA A 26 9.26 13.21 11.72
N ILE A 27 10.41 12.53 11.76
CA ILE A 27 11.01 12.00 12.97
C ILE A 27 11.81 13.11 13.68
N ARG A 28 11.11 13.86 14.52
CA ARG A 28 11.66 14.95 15.35
C ARG A 28 10.93 15.01 16.68
N ARG A 29 11.29 15.94 17.57
CA ARG A 29 10.61 16.13 18.87
C ARG A 29 9.08 16.09 18.68
N ASN A 30 8.40 15.33 19.54
CA ASN A 30 6.97 14.98 19.49
C ASN A 30 6.59 13.81 18.56
N ALA A 31 7.54 13.21 17.85
CA ALA A 31 7.41 11.85 17.34
C ALA A 31 7.82 10.85 18.43
N LEU A 32 7.33 9.61 18.33
CA LEU A 32 7.66 8.51 19.22
C LEU A 32 8.16 7.33 18.40
N LEU A 33 9.45 7.02 18.53
CA LEU A 33 10.07 5.83 17.95
C LEU A 33 9.75 4.61 18.80
N GLU A 34 9.51 3.48 18.15
CA GLU A 34 9.13 2.23 18.80
C GLU A 34 9.98 1.07 18.26
N ASN A 35 10.61 0.33 19.18
CA ASN A 35 11.42 -0.86 18.90
C ASN A 35 12.63 -0.68 17.97
N VAL A 36 13.00 0.55 17.61
CA VAL A 36 14.27 0.83 16.92
C VAL A 36 15.47 0.55 17.83
N VAL A 37 16.64 0.36 17.22
CA VAL A 37 17.91 0.27 17.93
C VAL A 37 18.56 1.65 17.92
N VAL A 38 18.90 2.13 19.12
CA VAL A 38 19.57 3.41 19.32
C VAL A 38 21.00 3.10 19.74
N ARG A 39 21.97 3.65 19.02
CA ARG A 39 23.40 3.51 19.30
C ARG A 39 23.80 4.36 20.50
N ALA A 40 25.01 4.13 21.01
CA ALA A 40 25.53 4.85 22.18
C ALA A 40 25.63 6.37 21.98
N ASP A 41 25.77 6.84 20.74
CA ASP A 41 25.79 8.25 20.36
C ASP A 41 24.39 8.87 20.19
N GLY A 42 23.33 8.09 20.40
CA GLY A 42 21.94 8.51 20.21
C GLY A 42 21.44 8.41 18.76
N SER A 43 22.28 8.04 17.79
CA SER A 43 21.85 7.78 16.42
C SER A 43 21.00 6.51 16.35
N VAL A 44 20.04 6.48 15.42
CA VAL A 44 19.17 5.32 15.22
C VAL A 44 19.75 4.41 14.14
N ASP A 45 19.75 3.11 14.40
CA ASP A 45 20.01 2.09 13.39
C ASP A 45 18.68 1.58 12.82
N TYR A 46 18.27 2.14 11.68
CA TYR A 46 17.03 1.71 11.01
C TYR A 46 17.18 0.37 10.29
N ALA A 47 18.40 -0.13 10.06
CA ALA A 47 18.61 -1.44 9.43
C ALA A 47 18.58 -2.59 10.45
N ASP A 48 18.73 -2.29 11.75
CA ASP A 48 18.74 -3.31 12.80
C ASP A 48 17.33 -3.79 13.16
N GLY A 49 16.98 -4.95 12.60
CA GLY A 49 15.74 -5.70 12.88
C GLY A 49 15.85 -6.72 14.02
N SER A 50 16.93 -6.74 14.82
CA SER A 50 17.19 -7.77 15.84
C SER A 50 16.08 -7.89 16.89
N LYS A 51 15.41 -6.78 17.23
CA LYS A 51 14.20 -6.79 18.07
C LYS A 51 12.97 -7.24 17.28
N THR A 52 12.78 -6.65 16.10
CA THR A 52 11.68 -6.96 15.17
C THR A 52 11.91 -6.23 13.85
N GLU A 53 11.44 -6.80 12.73
CA GLU A 53 11.36 -6.09 11.45
C GLU A 53 10.18 -5.10 11.38
N ASN A 54 9.30 -5.05 12.39
CA ASN A 54 8.19 -4.10 12.49
C ASN A 54 8.52 -2.95 13.43
N THR A 55 9.73 -2.40 13.30
CA THR A 55 10.11 -1.13 13.93
C THR A 55 9.21 0.00 13.42
N ARG A 56 8.85 0.93 14.30
CA ARG A 56 7.80 1.91 14.03
C ARG A 56 8.16 3.31 14.53
N VAL A 57 7.41 4.29 14.03
CA VAL A 57 7.35 5.64 14.57
C VAL A 57 5.92 6.17 14.48
N SER A 58 5.43 6.81 15.54
CA SER A 58 4.20 7.60 15.49
C SER A 58 4.53 9.09 15.51
N TYR A 59 3.87 9.88 14.68
CA TYR A 59 3.99 11.35 14.65
C TYR A 59 2.67 12.01 14.27
N PRO A 60 2.37 13.23 14.75
CA PRO A 60 1.17 13.95 14.33
C PRO A 60 1.25 14.34 12.85
N LEU A 61 0.11 14.45 12.16
CA LEU A 61 0.08 14.76 10.72
C LEU A 61 0.79 16.07 10.39
N SER A 62 0.77 17.04 11.32
CA SER A 62 1.48 18.32 11.21
C SER A 62 3.01 18.18 11.08
N HIS A 63 3.57 16.98 11.28
CA HIS A 63 4.98 16.75 11.01
C HIS A 63 5.31 16.66 9.52
N ILE A 64 4.31 16.40 8.66
CA ILE A 64 4.42 16.40 7.21
C ILE A 64 3.93 17.76 6.69
N ASP A 65 4.71 18.38 5.80
CA ASP A 65 4.40 19.71 5.27
C ASP A 65 3.25 19.67 4.27
N ASN A 66 3.29 18.71 3.34
CA ASN A 66 2.32 18.54 2.27
C ASN A 66 1.10 17.71 2.71
N ILE A 67 0.25 18.31 3.54
CA ILE A 67 -1.00 17.70 4.01
C ILE A 67 -2.21 18.58 3.74
N VAL A 68 -3.39 17.96 3.67
CA VAL A 68 -4.66 18.67 3.62
C VAL A 68 -4.95 19.33 4.97
N LYS A 69 -5.24 20.63 4.95
CA LYS A 69 -5.56 21.47 6.12
C LYS A 69 -6.81 22.31 5.83
N PRO A 70 -7.57 22.77 6.85
CA PRO A 70 -7.36 22.53 8.30
C PRO A 70 -7.88 21.16 8.77
N VAL A 71 -8.71 20.48 7.96
CA VAL A 71 -9.29 19.18 8.29
C VAL A 71 -8.85 18.16 7.24
N SER A 72 -8.41 16.98 7.69
CA SER A 72 -7.95 15.89 6.82
C SER A 72 -9.11 15.20 6.09
N ARG A 73 -9.68 15.88 5.09
CA ARG A 73 -10.75 15.37 4.21
C ARG A 73 -10.63 15.95 2.81
N ALA A 74 -11.12 15.19 1.83
CA ALA A 74 -11.16 15.57 0.42
C ALA A 74 -12.45 15.07 -0.24
N GLY A 75 -12.59 15.35 -1.54
CA GLY A 75 -13.72 14.90 -2.36
C GLY A 75 -13.82 13.38 -2.52
N HIS A 76 -14.65 12.96 -3.49
CA HIS A 76 -14.76 11.56 -3.87
C HIS A 76 -13.47 11.10 -4.59
N PRO A 77 -13.00 9.86 -4.36
CA PRO A 77 -11.85 9.35 -5.08
C PRO A 77 -12.23 9.12 -6.54
N SER A 78 -11.31 9.45 -7.46
CA SER A 78 -11.40 9.08 -8.88
C SER A 78 -10.66 7.79 -9.19
N LYS A 79 -9.71 7.38 -8.33
CA LYS A 79 -8.92 6.16 -8.45
C LYS A 79 -8.93 5.41 -7.12
N VAL A 80 -9.10 4.09 -7.16
CA VAL A 80 -8.97 3.17 -6.04
C VAL A 80 -7.88 2.16 -6.39
N ILE A 81 -6.87 2.02 -5.54
CA ILE A 81 -5.70 1.19 -5.79
C ILE A 81 -5.61 0.13 -4.70
N PHE A 82 -5.66 -1.14 -5.09
CA PHE A 82 -5.41 -2.27 -4.23
C PHE A 82 -3.93 -2.64 -4.30
N LEU A 83 -3.29 -2.68 -3.14
CA LEU A 83 -1.88 -3.07 -3.01
C LEU A 83 -1.80 -4.53 -2.57
N ALA A 84 -1.23 -5.38 -3.42
CA ALA A 84 -1.01 -6.79 -3.12
C ALA A 84 0.49 -7.07 -3.05
N ALA A 85 0.99 -7.52 -1.91
CA ALA A 85 2.36 -8.02 -1.80
C ALA A 85 2.38 -9.49 -2.22
N ASP A 86 2.37 -9.77 -3.53
CA ASP A 86 2.33 -11.14 -4.04
C ASP A 86 3.70 -11.82 -3.89
N ALA A 87 3.80 -12.77 -2.96
CA ALA A 87 5.02 -13.56 -2.75
C ALA A 87 5.18 -14.72 -3.74
N PHE A 88 4.15 -15.05 -4.54
CA PHE A 88 4.28 -16.06 -5.60
C PHE A 88 4.91 -15.50 -6.88
N GLY A 89 4.92 -14.17 -7.06
CA GLY A 89 5.47 -13.55 -8.26
C GLY A 89 4.63 -13.75 -9.52
N VAL A 90 3.31 -13.90 -9.37
CA VAL A 90 2.36 -14.23 -10.43
C VAL A 90 1.58 -13.00 -10.90
N LEU A 91 1.19 -12.12 -9.99
CA LEU A 91 0.46 -10.91 -10.35
C LEU A 91 1.34 -9.97 -11.18
N PRO A 92 0.80 -9.38 -12.26
CA PRO A 92 1.51 -8.35 -13.01
C PRO A 92 1.78 -7.12 -12.12
N PRO A 93 2.76 -6.26 -12.47
CA PRO A 93 3.05 -5.06 -11.69
C PRO A 93 1.84 -4.14 -11.48
N VAL A 94 0.98 -4.02 -12.49
CA VAL A 94 -0.23 -3.21 -12.45
C VAL A 94 -1.30 -3.80 -13.37
N SER A 95 -2.56 -3.75 -12.94
CA SER A 95 -3.74 -4.10 -13.75
C SER A 95 -4.87 -3.11 -13.51
N ARG A 96 -5.60 -2.76 -14.58
CA ARG A 96 -6.87 -2.06 -14.46
C ARG A 96 -7.97 -3.09 -14.29
N LEU A 97 -8.82 -2.91 -13.28
CA LEU A 97 -9.87 -3.86 -12.94
C LEU A 97 -11.21 -3.42 -13.53
N THR A 98 -12.02 -4.39 -13.96
CA THR A 98 -13.46 -4.17 -14.14
C THR A 98 -14.15 -4.02 -12.78
N THR A 99 -15.42 -3.62 -12.77
CA THR A 99 -16.22 -3.52 -11.54
C THR A 99 -16.36 -4.88 -10.83
N GLU A 100 -16.52 -5.97 -11.59
CA GLU A 100 -16.63 -7.33 -11.06
C GLU A 100 -15.29 -7.80 -10.48
N GLN A 101 -14.20 -7.55 -11.20
CA GLN A 101 -12.85 -7.85 -10.73
C GLN A 101 -12.50 -7.04 -9.48
N MET A 102 -12.89 -5.77 -9.43
CA MET A 102 -12.71 -4.91 -8.25
C MET A 102 -13.37 -5.54 -7.03
N GLN A 103 -14.65 -5.94 -7.12
CA GLN A 103 -15.35 -6.58 -6.00
C GLN A 103 -14.70 -7.91 -5.61
N TYR A 104 -14.35 -8.74 -6.60
CA TYR A 104 -13.68 -10.02 -6.38
C TYR A 104 -12.34 -9.85 -5.65
N HIS A 105 -11.47 -8.97 -6.13
CA HIS A 105 -10.16 -8.73 -5.54
C HIS A 105 -10.24 -8.00 -4.19
N PHE A 106 -11.24 -7.14 -3.98
CA PHE A 106 -11.47 -6.51 -2.69
C PHE A 106 -11.94 -7.51 -1.63
N LEU A 107 -12.88 -8.39 -1.98
CA LEU A 107 -13.35 -9.45 -1.09
C LEU A 107 -12.28 -10.51 -0.83
N SER A 108 -11.51 -10.87 -1.85
CA SER A 108 -10.40 -11.80 -1.71
C SER A 108 -9.30 -11.22 -0.81
N GLY A 109 -8.92 -9.97 -1.06
CA GLY A 109 -7.87 -9.28 -0.32
C GLY A 109 -6.56 -10.06 -0.30
N PHE A 110 -6.19 -10.63 -1.45
CA PHE A 110 -4.97 -11.41 -1.59
C PHE A 110 -3.75 -10.50 -1.43
N THR A 111 -2.87 -10.86 -0.50
CA THR A 111 -1.61 -10.17 -0.22
C THR A 111 -0.69 -11.11 0.60
N SER A 112 0.41 -10.60 1.15
CA SER A 112 1.22 -11.34 2.11
C SER A 112 1.25 -10.65 3.47
N LYS A 113 1.22 -11.44 4.54
CA LYS A 113 1.62 -10.97 5.86
C LYS A 113 3.14 -10.79 5.84
N LEU A 114 3.61 -9.57 6.03
CA LEU A 114 5.03 -9.26 6.08
C LEU A 114 5.58 -9.57 7.48
N ALA A 115 6.87 -9.87 7.55
CA ALA A 115 7.52 -10.20 8.80
C ALA A 115 7.35 -9.10 9.86
N GLY A 116 7.05 -9.55 11.08
CA GLY A 116 6.85 -8.73 12.28
C GLY A 116 5.49 -8.04 12.40
N THR A 117 4.58 -8.10 11.42
CA THR A 117 3.26 -7.46 11.53
C THR A 117 2.31 -8.20 12.48
N GLU A 118 2.49 -9.50 12.63
CA GLU A 118 1.81 -10.36 13.61
C GLU A 118 2.83 -11.25 14.33
N ARG A 119 2.60 -11.59 15.60
CA ARG A 119 3.48 -12.47 16.37
C ARG A 119 3.60 -13.83 15.67
N GLY A 120 4.83 -14.24 15.36
CA GLY A 120 5.14 -15.53 14.74
C GLY A 120 5.38 -15.50 13.22
N ILE A 121 5.19 -14.34 12.55
CA ILE A 121 5.46 -14.20 11.11
C ILE A 121 6.91 -13.69 10.91
N THR A 122 7.77 -14.56 10.36
CA THR A 122 9.19 -14.27 10.09
C THR A 122 9.56 -14.24 8.61
N GLN A 123 8.68 -14.71 7.74
CA GLN A 123 8.82 -14.64 6.28
C GLN A 123 7.50 -14.19 5.66
N PRO A 124 7.49 -13.64 4.42
CA PRO A 124 6.26 -13.30 3.73
C PRO A 124 5.34 -14.52 3.61
N THR A 125 4.18 -14.45 4.26
CA THR A 125 3.19 -15.54 4.21
C THR A 125 1.99 -15.10 3.36
N PRO A 126 1.75 -15.72 2.20
CA PRO A 126 0.56 -15.45 1.39
C PRO A 126 -0.71 -15.62 2.21
N THR A 127 -1.66 -14.70 2.06
CA THR A 127 -2.92 -14.70 2.79
C THR A 127 -4.04 -14.09 1.96
N PHE A 128 -5.27 -14.50 2.27
CA PHE A 128 -6.49 -13.80 1.86
C PHE A 128 -7.01 -13.03 3.07
N SER A 129 -6.83 -11.71 3.05
CA SER A 129 -7.29 -10.81 4.10
C SER A 129 -8.42 -9.96 3.53
N ALA A 130 -9.66 -10.45 3.64
CA ALA A 130 -10.83 -9.77 3.10
C ALA A 130 -10.83 -8.25 3.35
N CYS A 131 -11.16 -7.47 2.32
CA CYS A 131 -11.10 -6.01 2.31
C CYS A 131 -9.70 -5.43 2.58
N TYR A 132 -8.63 -6.22 2.39
CA TYR A 132 -7.24 -5.92 2.76
C TYR A 132 -7.04 -5.62 4.25
N GLY A 133 -7.98 -6.06 5.11
CA GLY A 133 -8.02 -5.65 6.51
C GLY A 133 -8.87 -6.57 7.40
N ALA A 134 -8.93 -7.86 7.09
CA ALA A 134 -9.80 -8.84 7.77
C ALA A 134 -9.69 -8.80 9.30
N ALA A 135 -8.49 -8.54 9.83
CA ALA A 135 -8.23 -8.46 11.27
C ALA A 135 -8.99 -7.32 11.99
N PHE A 136 -9.51 -6.34 11.24
CA PHE A 136 -10.19 -5.16 11.78
C PHE A 136 -11.67 -5.10 11.42
N LEU A 137 -12.19 -6.08 10.68
CA LEU A 137 -13.59 -6.10 10.26
C LEU A 137 -14.49 -6.52 11.41
N LEU A 138 -15.53 -5.72 11.66
CA LEU A 138 -16.58 -6.01 12.65
C LEU A 138 -17.88 -6.50 12.01
N LEU A 139 -17.99 -6.37 10.69
CA LEU A 139 -19.13 -6.82 9.89
C LEU A 139 -18.66 -7.84 8.84
N HIS A 140 -19.62 -8.47 8.18
CA HIS A 140 -19.31 -9.38 7.08
C HIS A 140 -18.66 -8.61 5.90
N PRO A 141 -17.58 -9.12 5.26
CA PRO A 141 -16.85 -8.44 4.17
C PRO A 141 -17.73 -7.91 3.03
N THR A 142 -18.83 -8.61 2.71
CA THR A 142 -19.77 -8.19 1.66
C THR A 142 -20.44 -6.84 1.93
N GLN A 143 -20.60 -6.46 3.19
CA GLN A 143 -21.15 -5.14 3.55
C GLN A 143 -20.17 -4.02 3.15
N TYR A 144 -18.88 -4.21 3.43
CA TYR A 144 -17.84 -3.27 3.03
C TYR A 144 -17.71 -3.20 1.50
N ALA A 145 -17.72 -4.35 0.82
CA ALA A 145 -17.63 -4.42 -0.63
C ALA A 145 -18.82 -3.74 -1.31
N SER A 146 -20.04 -3.94 -0.80
CA SER A 146 -21.24 -3.29 -1.33
C SER A 146 -21.19 -1.78 -1.19
N VAL A 147 -20.73 -1.25 -0.05
CA VAL A 147 -20.60 0.20 0.16
C VAL A 147 -19.52 0.79 -0.75
N LEU A 148 -18.37 0.13 -0.88
CA LEU A 148 -17.30 0.55 -1.78
C LEU A 148 -17.79 0.59 -3.23
N ALA A 149 -18.44 -0.49 -3.69
CA ALA A 149 -18.97 -0.58 -5.04
C ALA A 149 -19.99 0.54 -5.34
N ALA A 150 -20.93 0.80 -4.41
CA ALA A 150 -21.88 1.89 -4.55
C ALA A 150 -21.19 3.26 -4.64
N LYS A 151 -20.20 3.53 -3.77
CA LYS A 151 -19.46 4.79 -3.77
C LYS A 151 -18.62 5.00 -5.02
N MET A 152 -18.01 3.93 -5.55
CA MET A 152 -17.27 3.99 -6.81
C MET A 152 -18.18 4.20 -8.01
N ALA A 153 -19.36 3.57 -8.03
CA ALA A 153 -20.36 3.78 -9.08
C ALA A 153 -20.88 5.23 -9.07
N GLU A 154 -21.13 5.81 -7.90
CA GLU A 154 -21.55 7.21 -7.74
C GLU A 154 -20.49 8.20 -8.27
N SER A 155 -19.20 7.93 -8.04
CA SER A 155 -18.12 8.86 -8.40
C SER A 155 -17.48 8.59 -9.76
N GLY A 156 -17.79 7.47 -10.41
CA GLY A 156 -17.11 7.01 -11.62
C GLY A 156 -15.65 6.62 -11.37
N ALA A 157 -15.31 6.18 -10.16
CA ALA A 157 -13.94 5.83 -9.81
C ALA A 157 -13.45 4.58 -10.54
N GLU A 158 -12.19 4.60 -10.97
CA GLU A 158 -11.53 3.41 -11.53
C GLU A 158 -10.81 2.60 -10.46
N ALA A 159 -10.77 1.28 -10.63
CA ALA A 159 -10.05 0.36 -9.75
C ALA A 159 -8.77 -0.18 -10.42
N TRP A 160 -7.71 -0.28 -9.62
CA TRP A 160 -6.41 -0.78 -10.04
C TRP A 160 -5.87 -1.78 -9.03
N LEU A 161 -5.22 -2.84 -9.51
CA LEU A 161 -4.45 -3.79 -8.70
C LEU A 161 -2.97 -3.56 -8.97
N VAL A 162 -2.19 -3.29 -7.92
CA VAL A 162 -0.75 -3.05 -8.01
C VAL A 162 -0.03 -4.07 -7.16
N ASN A 163 0.86 -4.84 -7.81
CA ASN A 163 1.76 -5.74 -7.10
C ASN A 163 2.90 -4.92 -6.47
N THR A 164 3.06 -5.03 -5.16
CA THR A 164 4.16 -4.42 -4.38
C THR A 164 5.07 -5.47 -3.73
N GLY A 165 4.82 -6.73 -4.09
CA GLY A 165 5.57 -7.91 -3.70
C GLY A 165 6.62 -8.25 -4.75
N TRP A 166 6.64 -9.50 -5.18
CA TRP A 166 7.72 -10.09 -5.98
C TRP A 166 7.28 -10.31 -7.43
N ASN A 167 8.26 -10.50 -8.31
CA ASN A 167 8.07 -10.90 -9.70
C ASN A 167 8.45 -12.38 -9.92
N GLY A 168 8.30 -12.88 -11.15
CA GLY A 168 8.63 -14.26 -11.51
C GLY A 168 10.12 -14.65 -11.37
N GLU A 169 11.01 -13.68 -11.14
CA GLU A 169 12.43 -13.93 -10.81
C GLU A 169 12.68 -14.03 -9.30
N GLY A 170 11.64 -13.92 -8.47
CA GLY A 170 11.77 -13.88 -7.01
C GLY A 170 12.37 -12.58 -6.47
N LYS A 171 12.43 -11.51 -7.28
CA LYS A 171 12.86 -10.18 -6.85
C LYS A 171 11.66 -9.33 -6.47
N ARG A 172 11.79 -8.58 -5.38
CA ARG A 172 10.77 -7.61 -5.00
C ARG A 172 10.76 -6.46 -6.01
N LEU A 173 9.57 -6.03 -6.41
CA LEU A 173 9.39 -4.87 -7.28
C LEU A 173 10.00 -3.63 -6.60
N SER A 174 10.75 -2.84 -7.37
CA SER A 174 11.46 -1.70 -6.80
C SER A 174 10.48 -0.60 -6.41
N LEU A 175 10.79 0.12 -5.32
CA LEU A 175 9.97 1.25 -4.88
C LEU A 175 9.89 2.35 -5.96
N ARG A 176 10.95 2.51 -6.76
CA ARG A 176 10.98 3.42 -7.90
C ARG A 176 9.92 3.04 -8.94
N ASP A 177 9.88 1.78 -9.36
CA ASP A 177 8.92 1.32 -10.37
C ASP A 177 7.48 1.38 -9.85
N THR A 178 7.26 1.01 -8.58
CA THR A 178 5.95 1.16 -7.95
C THR A 178 5.53 2.63 -7.91
N ARG A 179 6.41 3.57 -7.58
CA ARG A 179 6.11 5.01 -7.62
C ARG A 179 5.77 5.49 -9.02
N SER A 180 6.52 5.06 -10.05
CA SER A 180 6.21 5.37 -11.45
C SER A 180 4.83 4.87 -11.86
N ILE A 181 4.46 3.65 -11.46
CA ILE A 181 3.12 3.07 -11.67
C ILE A 181 2.04 3.92 -10.99
N ILE A 182 2.21 4.25 -9.71
CA ILE A 182 1.24 5.07 -8.96
C ILE A 182 1.09 6.45 -9.61
N SER A 183 2.19 7.11 -9.97
CA SER A 183 2.16 8.39 -10.68
C SER A 183 1.43 8.29 -12.01
N ALA A 184 1.65 7.22 -12.78
CA ALA A 184 0.97 7.01 -14.06
C ALA A 184 -0.54 6.79 -13.89
N ILE A 185 -0.97 6.04 -12.87
CA ILE A 185 -2.39 5.86 -12.53
C ILE A 185 -3.04 7.19 -12.15
N LEU A 186 -2.40 7.94 -11.25
CA LEU A 186 -2.95 9.19 -10.73
C LEU A 186 -3.02 10.29 -11.81
N ASN A 187 -2.04 10.34 -12.70
CA ASN A 187 -1.98 11.34 -13.78
C ASN A 187 -2.75 10.90 -15.03
N GLY A 188 -3.24 9.66 -15.09
CA GLY A 188 -3.91 9.12 -16.29
C GLY A 188 -2.97 8.94 -17.48
N THR A 189 -1.67 8.71 -17.23
CA THR A 189 -0.63 8.60 -18.26
C THR A 189 -0.17 7.17 -18.51
N THR A 190 -0.91 6.16 -18.02
CA THR A 190 -0.70 4.77 -18.41
C THR A 190 -0.85 4.62 -19.92
N GLY A 191 0.00 3.81 -20.56
CA GLY A 191 -0.19 3.45 -21.96
C GLY A 191 -1.55 2.78 -22.20
N PRO A 192 -1.96 2.62 -23.48
CA PRO A 192 -3.19 1.91 -23.80
C PRO A 192 -3.13 0.49 -23.22
N LEU A 193 -4.30 -0.05 -22.86
CA LEU A 193 -4.37 -1.43 -22.42
C LEU A 193 -3.98 -2.36 -23.57
N ARG A 194 -3.36 -3.49 -23.22
CA ARG A 194 -3.15 -4.58 -24.16
C ARG A 194 -4.50 -5.16 -24.61
N GLU A 195 -4.56 -5.62 -25.86
CA GLU A 195 -5.74 -6.31 -26.40
C GLU A 195 -5.98 -7.64 -25.69
N GLU A 196 -4.90 -8.36 -25.39
CA GLU A 196 -4.94 -9.61 -24.64
C GLU A 196 -4.86 -9.36 -23.13
N THR A 197 -5.69 -10.08 -22.38
CA THR A 197 -5.64 -10.11 -20.92
C THR A 197 -4.67 -11.18 -20.43
N ILE A 198 -4.17 -11.02 -19.20
CA ILE A 198 -3.33 -12.04 -18.56
C ILE A 198 -4.13 -13.35 -18.43
N PRO A 199 -3.62 -14.49 -18.95
CA PRO A 199 -4.30 -15.78 -18.86
C PRO A 199 -4.65 -16.16 -17.42
N VAL A 200 -5.68 -17.00 -17.26
CA VAL A 200 -6.24 -17.47 -15.98
C VAL A 200 -6.94 -16.36 -15.19
N PHE A 201 -6.29 -15.22 -14.95
CA PHE A 201 -6.85 -14.13 -14.15
C PHE A 201 -7.75 -13.17 -14.94
N GLY A 202 -7.56 -13.08 -16.27
CA GLY A 202 -8.29 -12.15 -17.13
C GLY A 202 -7.98 -10.68 -16.83
N LEU A 203 -6.80 -10.38 -16.29
CA LEU A 203 -6.42 -9.02 -15.89
C LEU A 203 -5.97 -8.19 -17.10
N ALA A 204 -6.50 -6.98 -17.22
CA ALA A 204 -6.08 -6.03 -18.24
C ALA A 204 -4.86 -5.23 -17.75
N ILE A 205 -3.80 -5.21 -18.55
CA ILE A 205 -2.55 -4.54 -18.22
C ILE A 205 -2.20 -3.46 -19.26
N PRO A 206 -1.58 -2.34 -18.86
CA PRO A 206 -1.12 -1.32 -19.80
C PRO A 206 0.07 -1.85 -20.63
N GLN A 207 0.17 -1.38 -21.87
CA GLN A 207 1.32 -1.67 -22.74
C GLN A 207 2.62 -1.04 -22.25
N SER A 208 2.53 0.11 -21.57
CA SER A 208 3.68 0.81 -21.01
C SER A 208 3.29 1.67 -19.81
N ILE A 209 4.28 1.93 -18.95
CA ILE A 209 4.23 2.89 -17.85
C ILE A 209 5.39 3.88 -18.08
N PRO A 210 5.15 5.20 -18.08
CA PRO A 210 6.23 6.18 -18.18
C PRO A 210 7.17 6.13 -16.97
N GLY A 211 8.48 6.21 -17.22
CA GLY A 211 9.55 6.24 -16.19
C GLY A 211 10.33 4.95 -16.09
#